data_AF-A0A7X3RK69-F1
#
_entry.id   AF-A0A7X3RK69-F1
#
_cell.length_a   1.000
_cell.length_b   1.000
_cell.length_c   1.000
_cell.angle_alpha   90.00
_cell.angle_beta   90.00
_cell.angle_gamma   90.00
#
_symmetry.space_group_name_H-M   'P 1'
#
loop_
_entity.id
_entity.type
_entity.pdbx_description
1 polymer ?
#
loop_
_entity_poly.entity_id
_entity_poly.type
_entity_poly.pdbx_seq_one_letter_code
_entity_poly.pdbx_strand_id
1 'polypeptide(L)'
;MKKLLIAAMAMVFLSGCMMTPQHRRAVRDDSGDRMTVGKVQKEIRVGMSGAEVAQVLGSPNIVSTDEERREVWVYDKISTETAYSTSEGGIASLILISSIADVFLGGGGGASGTSGASSTSQRTLTVIIKFDEDKKVRDFAYHASRF
;
A
#
# COMPACT_ATOMS: atom_id res chain seq x y z
N MET A 1 -19.44 40.05 -32.19
CA MET A 1 -18.40 40.10 -31.14
C MET A 1 -18.81 39.40 -29.83
N LYS A 2 -20.00 39.65 -29.26
CA LYS A 2 -20.50 38.93 -28.05
C LYS A 2 -20.59 37.39 -28.19
N LYS A 3 -21.01 36.88 -29.35
CA LYS A 3 -21.11 35.42 -29.60
C LYS A 3 -19.76 34.69 -29.64
N LEU A 4 -18.69 35.39 -30.07
CA LEU A 4 -17.31 34.87 -30.10
C LEU A 4 -16.69 34.80 -28.70
N LEU A 5 -17.00 35.76 -27.83
CA LEU A 5 -16.56 35.77 -26.43
C LEU A 5 -17.21 34.66 -25.60
N ILE A 6 -18.49 34.35 -25.84
CA ILE A 6 -19.21 33.27 -25.15
C ILE A 6 -18.66 31.89 -25.57
N ALA A 7 -18.31 31.73 -26.85
CA ALA A 7 -17.68 30.50 -27.35
C ALA A 7 -16.27 30.28 -26.78
N ALA A 8 -15.48 31.36 -26.63
CA ALA A 8 -14.16 31.29 -26.01
C ALA A 8 -14.23 30.95 -24.51
N MET A 9 -15.23 31.50 -23.79
CA MET A 9 -15.45 31.19 -22.37
C MET A 9 -15.88 29.73 -22.16
N ALA A 10 -16.73 29.19 -23.04
CA ALA A 10 -17.18 27.79 -22.97
C ALA A 10 -16.03 26.80 -23.20
N MET A 11 -15.03 27.16 -24.02
CA MET A 11 -13.89 26.28 -24.32
C MET A 11 -12.93 26.08 -23.14
N VAL A 12 -12.85 27.05 -22.22
CA VAL A 12 -11.99 26.99 -21.02
C VAL A 12 -12.57 26.06 -19.95
N PHE A 13 -13.88 25.91 -19.88
CA PHE A 13 -14.53 25.02 -18.91
C PHE A 13 -14.36 23.52 -19.25
N LEU A 14 -14.02 23.16 -20.50
CA LEU A 14 -13.82 21.76 -20.89
C LEU A 14 -12.40 21.21 -20.64
N SER A 15 -11.43 22.06 -20.27
CA SER A 15 -10.04 21.62 -19.99
C SER A 15 -9.78 21.21 -18.53
N GLY A 16 -10.81 21.18 -17.67
CA GLY A 16 -10.65 20.98 -16.22
C GLY A 16 -10.70 19.55 -15.69
N CYS A 17 -11.02 18.54 -16.50
CA CYS A 17 -11.12 17.16 -16.03
C CYS A 17 -9.75 16.46 -16.06
N MET A 18 -8.83 16.87 -15.17
CA MET A 18 -7.63 16.09 -14.91
C MET A 18 -7.98 14.83 -14.11
N MET A 19 -7.84 13.69 -14.78
CA MET A 19 -7.94 12.34 -14.24
C MET A 19 -6.75 12.08 -13.31
N THR A 20 -6.97 11.74 -12.04
CA THR A 20 -5.93 11.50 -11.03
C THR A 20 -5.69 10.00 -10.75
N PRO A 21 -4.94 9.25 -11.59
CA PRO A 21 -4.44 7.93 -11.23
C PRO A 21 -3.06 7.96 -10.53
N GLN A 22 -2.44 9.12 -10.33
CA GLN A 22 -1.03 9.24 -9.88
C GLN A 22 -0.79 9.16 -8.36
N HIS A 23 -1.80 9.31 -7.50
CA HIS A 23 -1.58 9.27 -6.04
C HIS A 23 -1.42 7.88 -5.44
N ARG A 24 -1.79 6.80 -6.14
CA ARG A 24 -1.69 5.44 -5.59
C ARG A 24 -0.24 4.90 -5.49
N ARG A 25 0.70 5.48 -6.25
CA ARG A 25 2.11 5.03 -6.28
C ARG A 25 2.98 5.68 -5.21
N ALA A 26 2.62 6.86 -4.72
CA ALA A 26 3.42 7.60 -3.72
C ALA A 26 3.26 7.08 -2.29
N VAL A 27 2.27 6.21 -2.03
CA VAL A 27 2.00 5.64 -0.69
C VAL A 27 2.53 4.21 -0.53
N ARG A 28 3.16 3.64 -1.56
CA ARG A 28 3.84 2.34 -1.43
C ARG A 28 5.21 2.57 -0.83
N ASP A 29 5.32 2.41 0.48
CA ASP A 29 6.61 2.22 1.12
C ASP A 29 7.13 0.82 0.75
N ASP A 30 7.93 0.69 -0.30
CA ASP A 30 8.58 -0.57 -0.73
C ASP A 30 9.97 -0.79 -0.07
N SER A 31 10.35 0.00 0.94
CA SER A 31 11.77 0.14 1.35
C SER A 31 12.31 -0.85 2.40
N GLY A 32 11.47 -1.70 3.00
CA GLY A 32 11.94 -2.72 3.96
C GLY A 32 12.33 -4.05 3.30
N ASP A 33 13.36 -4.74 3.81
CA ASP A 33 13.64 -6.15 3.48
C ASP A 33 12.40 -7.00 3.78
N ARG A 34 11.56 -7.16 2.77
CA ARG A 34 10.26 -7.82 2.90
C ARG A 34 10.52 -9.31 2.73
N MET A 35 10.34 -10.07 3.80
CA MET A 35 9.98 -11.48 3.67
C MET A 35 8.69 -11.54 2.84
N THR A 36 8.85 -11.87 1.57
CA THR A 36 7.79 -12.02 0.59
C THR A 36 7.68 -13.49 0.20
N VAL A 37 6.52 -13.89 -0.32
CA VAL A 37 6.35 -15.22 -0.91
C VAL A 37 7.43 -15.49 -1.96
N GLY A 38 7.78 -14.48 -2.78
CA GLY A 38 8.83 -14.61 -3.80
C GLY A 38 10.23 -14.84 -3.22
N LYS A 39 10.60 -14.18 -2.11
CA LYS A 39 11.88 -14.42 -1.43
C LYS A 39 11.95 -15.87 -0.92
N VAL A 40 10.87 -16.36 -0.30
CA VAL A 40 10.79 -17.75 0.19
C VAL A 40 10.89 -18.73 -0.97
N GLN A 41 10.13 -18.53 -2.05
CA GLN A 41 10.14 -19.42 -3.22
C GLN A 41 11.51 -19.46 -3.94
N LYS A 42 12.23 -18.35 -3.95
CA LYS A 42 13.52 -18.22 -4.67
C LYS A 42 14.69 -18.80 -3.86
N GLU A 43 14.70 -18.51 -2.56
CA GLU A 43 15.87 -18.72 -1.71
C GLU A 43 15.78 -20.00 -0.85
N ILE A 44 14.57 -20.49 -0.53
CA ILE A 44 14.40 -21.70 0.29
C ILE A 44 14.30 -22.95 -0.58
N ARG A 45 15.04 -23.99 -0.21
CA ARG A 45 15.10 -25.28 -0.90
C ARG A 45 15.14 -26.43 0.10
N VAL A 46 14.63 -27.57 -0.32
CA VAL A 46 14.79 -28.84 0.39
C VAL A 46 16.29 -29.17 0.51
N GLY A 47 16.73 -29.63 1.68
CA GLY A 47 18.12 -29.95 2.01
C GLY A 47 18.91 -28.81 2.67
N MET A 48 18.36 -27.59 2.76
CA MET A 48 19.02 -26.48 3.47
C MET A 48 19.07 -26.75 4.97
N SER A 49 20.15 -26.36 5.65
CA SER A 49 20.21 -26.36 7.11
C SER A 49 19.38 -25.23 7.70
N GLY A 50 18.93 -25.39 8.96
CA GLY A 50 18.30 -24.30 9.69
C GLY A 50 19.15 -23.02 9.74
N ALA A 51 20.48 -23.15 9.79
CA ALA A 51 21.39 -21.99 9.74
C ALA A 51 21.29 -21.22 8.41
N GLU A 52 21.27 -21.93 7.28
CA GLU A 52 21.10 -21.31 5.95
C GLU A 52 19.72 -20.65 5.83
N VAL A 53 18.67 -21.30 6.34
CA VAL A 53 17.32 -20.72 6.39
C VAL A 53 17.30 -19.44 7.22
N ALA A 54 17.93 -19.45 8.40
CA ALA A 54 18.01 -18.29 9.28
C ALA A 54 18.84 -17.13 8.70
N GLN A 55 19.84 -17.42 7.87
CA GLN A 55 20.59 -16.37 7.16
C GLN A 55 19.72 -15.67 6.10
N VAL A 56 18.82 -16.41 5.45
CA VAL A 56 17.96 -15.90 4.39
C VAL A 56 16.71 -15.18 4.93
N LEU A 57 16.03 -15.79 5.90
CA LEU A 57 14.74 -15.33 6.43
C LEU A 57 14.84 -14.66 7.81
N GLY A 58 15.97 -14.80 8.50
CA GLY A 58 16.13 -14.38 9.89
C GLY A 58 15.63 -15.43 10.88
N SER A 59 15.52 -15.00 12.14
CA SER A 59 15.01 -15.84 13.22
C SER A 59 13.53 -16.16 13.03
N PRO A 60 13.09 -17.41 13.23
CA PRO A 60 11.68 -17.77 13.17
C PRO A 60 10.89 -17.11 14.31
N ASN A 61 9.59 -16.92 14.10
CA ASN A 61 8.68 -16.44 15.12
C ASN A 61 8.37 -17.55 16.14
N ILE A 62 8.24 -18.79 15.68
CA ILE A 62 7.92 -19.96 16.51
C ILE A 62 8.80 -21.13 16.08
N VAL A 63 9.36 -21.83 17.08
CA VAL A 63 10.01 -23.13 16.90
C VAL A 63 9.17 -24.17 17.64
N SER A 64 8.75 -25.20 16.92
CA SER A 64 7.93 -26.29 17.44
C SER A 64 8.46 -27.63 16.92
N THR A 65 7.73 -28.71 17.23
CA THR A 65 8.06 -30.06 16.77
C THR A 65 6.83 -30.74 16.20
N ASP A 66 7.01 -31.58 15.19
CA ASP A 66 5.94 -32.41 14.63
C ASP A 66 5.67 -33.69 15.44
N GLU A 67 4.79 -34.55 14.93
CA GLU A 67 4.41 -35.84 15.55
C GLU A 67 5.61 -36.79 15.75
N GLU A 68 6.65 -36.66 14.93
CA GLU A 68 7.89 -37.44 15.02
C GLU A 68 8.97 -36.71 15.86
N ARG A 69 8.61 -35.64 16.56
CA ARG A 69 9.51 -34.77 17.35
C ARG A 69 10.61 -34.09 16.51
N ARG A 70 10.37 -33.90 15.21
CA ARG A 70 11.28 -33.16 14.32
C ARG A 70 10.95 -31.69 14.31
N GLU A 71 11.97 -30.87 14.13
CA GLU A 71 11.87 -29.42 14.26
C GLU A 71 11.00 -28.79 13.15
N VAL A 72 10.19 -27.81 13.53
CA VAL A 72 9.33 -27.03 12.64
C VAL A 72 9.46 -25.56 12.98
N TRP A 73 9.79 -24.73 12.00
CA TRP A 73 9.90 -23.29 12.15
C TRP A 73 8.75 -22.59 11.46
N VAL A 74 8.14 -21.63 12.15
CA VAL A 74 7.06 -20.80 11.61
C VAL A 74 7.48 -19.34 11.60
N TYR A 75 7.23 -18.70 10.46
CA TYR A 75 7.50 -17.29 10.23
C TYR A 75 6.20 -16.58 9.88
N ASP A 76 5.90 -15.50 10.58
CA ASP A 76 4.69 -14.73 10.38
C ASP A 76 5.03 -13.26 10.11
N LYS A 77 4.43 -12.71 9.05
CA LYS A 77 4.54 -11.30 8.68
C LYS A 77 3.16 -10.71 8.46
N ILE A 78 2.86 -9.64 9.18
CA ILE A 78 1.67 -8.80 8.98
C ILE A 78 2.14 -7.45 8.44
N SER A 79 1.55 -7.00 7.32
CA SER A 79 1.83 -5.70 6.70
C SER A 79 0.52 -4.92 6.58
N THR A 80 0.46 -3.74 7.19
CA THR A 80 -0.69 -2.84 7.12
C THR A 80 -0.33 -1.67 6.21
N GLU A 81 -1.08 -1.47 5.12
CA GLU A 81 -0.98 -0.33 4.22
C GLU A 81 -2.19 0.58 4.46
N THR A 82 -1.95 1.81 4.89
CA THR A 82 -3.00 2.83 5.00
C THR A 82 -2.79 3.90 3.96
N ALA A 83 -3.68 3.97 2.98
CA ALA A 83 -3.74 5.05 2.00
C ALA A 83 -4.67 6.15 2.52
N TYR A 84 -4.10 7.34 2.77
CA TYR A 84 -4.85 8.56 3.04
C TYR A 84 -4.81 9.44 1.79
N SER A 85 -5.98 9.69 1.19
CA SER A 85 -6.13 10.66 0.12
C SER A 85 -6.77 11.92 0.70
N THR A 86 -5.94 12.89 1.10
CA THR A 86 -6.40 14.26 1.33
C THR A 86 -6.46 14.97 -0.01
N SER A 87 -7.67 15.24 -0.50
CA SER A 87 -7.85 16.26 -1.54
C SER A 87 -7.67 17.62 -0.88
N GLU A 88 -6.43 18.09 -0.75
CA GLU A 88 -6.15 19.53 -0.64
C GLU A 88 -6.44 20.15 -2.01
N GLY A 89 -7.73 20.26 -2.35
CA GLY A 89 -8.18 21.09 -3.45
C GLY A 89 -7.74 22.51 -3.16
N GLY A 90 -6.88 23.04 -4.03
CA GLY A 90 -6.15 24.30 -3.83
C GLY A 90 -7.03 25.45 -3.35
N ILE A 91 -6.98 25.71 -2.05
CA ILE A 91 -7.51 26.94 -1.46
C ILE A 91 -6.66 28.16 -1.84
N ALA A 92 -5.40 27.95 -2.26
CA ALA A 92 -4.52 29.03 -2.72
C ALA A 92 -5.04 29.71 -4.00
N SER A 93 -5.78 29.00 -4.87
CA SER A 93 -6.39 29.59 -6.07
C SER A 93 -7.73 30.28 -5.82
N LEU A 94 -8.39 30.01 -4.68
CA LEU A 94 -9.67 30.66 -4.35
C LEU A 94 -9.50 31.94 -3.56
N ILE A 95 -8.37 32.13 -2.85
CA ILE A 95 -8.07 33.39 -2.15
C ILE A 95 -7.83 34.55 -3.14
N LEU A 96 -7.38 34.25 -4.37
CA LEU A 96 -7.22 35.29 -5.39
C LEU A 96 -8.52 35.59 -6.15
N ILE A 97 -9.54 34.74 -6.00
CA ILE A 97 -10.87 34.96 -6.59
C ILE A 97 -11.85 35.51 -5.55
N SER A 98 -11.69 35.22 -4.25
CA SER A 98 -12.57 35.76 -3.21
C SER A 98 -12.48 37.28 -3.09
N SER A 99 -11.30 37.87 -3.29
CA SER A 99 -11.14 39.34 -3.29
C SER A 99 -11.83 40.05 -4.46
N ILE A 100 -12.13 39.34 -5.56
CA ILE A 100 -12.93 39.87 -6.69
C ILE A 100 -14.39 39.39 -6.67
N ALA A 101 -14.70 38.27 -6.01
CA ALA A 101 -16.04 37.69 -5.95
C ALA A 101 -16.89 38.28 -4.82
N ASP A 102 -16.28 38.70 -3.70
CA ASP A 102 -17.00 39.40 -2.61
C ASP A 102 -17.60 40.73 -3.07
N VAL A 103 -17.04 41.34 -4.13
CA VAL A 103 -17.57 42.55 -4.76
C VAL A 103 -18.71 42.25 -5.75
N PHE A 104 -18.75 41.06 -6.36
CA PHE A 104 -19.67 40.76 -7.46
C PHE A 104 -20.87 39.88 -7.09
N LEU A 105 -20.84 39.12 -5.99
CA LEU A 105 -21.81 38.02 -5.82
C LEU A 105 -22.52 37.91 -4.47
N GLY A 106 -22.43 38.91 -3.57
CA GLY A 106 -23.27 38.95 -2.36
C GLY A 106 -23.05 37.73 -1.46
N GLY A 107 -22.05 37.82 -0.60
CA GLY A 107 -21.50 36.71 0.20
C GLY A 107 -22.53 35.78 0.84
N GLY A 108 -22.25 34.48 0.73
CA GLY A 108 -22.95 33.44 1.47
C GLY A 108 -22.59 32.05 0.97
N GLY A 109 -21.73 31.35 1.71
CA GLY A 109 -21.62 29.89 1.62
C GLY A 109 -20.30 29.35 1.04
N GLY A 110 -19.22 29.46 1.83
CA GLY A 110 -18.04 28.60 1.63
C GLY A 110 -18.32 27.22 2.21
N ALA A 111 -18.81 26.29 1.41
CA ALA A 111 -18.90 24.88 1.80
C ALA A 111 -17.53 24.20 1.59
N SER A 112 -16.67 24.27 2.61
CA SER A 112 -15.41 23.50 2.64
C SER A 112 -15.70 22.05 2.99
N GLY A 113 -16.12 21.27 1.99
CA GLY A 113 -16.23 19.81 2.10
C GLY A 113 -14.87 19.16 1.90
N THR A 114 -14.18 18.81 2.99
CA THR A 114 -12.97 17.97 2.92
C THR A 114 -13.36 16.51 2.71
N SER A 115 -13.49 16.09 1.45
CA SER A 115 -13.71 14.68 1.12
C SER A 115 -12.40 13.89 1.21
N GLY A 116 -12.03 13.45 2.41
CA GLY A 116 -10.91 12.53 2.62
C GLY A 116 -11.35 11.08 2.44
N ALA A 117 -10.71 10.35 1.53
CA ALA A 117 -10.89 8.90 1.41
C ALA A 117 -9.72 8.20 2.10
N SER A 118 -10.00 7.39 3.12
CA SER A 118 -9.02 6.49 3.75
C SER A 118 -9.29 5.05 3.31
N SER A 119 -8.23 4.33 2.96
CA SER A 119 -8.29 2.90 2.65
C SER A 119 -7.17 2.18 3.38
N THR A 120 -7.53 1.29 4.28
CA THR A 120 -6.59 0.42 5.00
C THR A 120 -6.65 -0.97 4.37
N SER A 121 -5.52 -1.52 3.97
CA SER A 121 -5.40 -2.92 3.55
C SER A 121 -4.37 -3.63 4.41
N GLN A 122 -4.67 -4.86 4.81
CA GLN A 122 -3.77 -5.71 5.58
C GLN A 122 -3.37 -6.93 4.76
N ARG A 123 -2.11 -7.30 4.84
CA ARG A 123 -1.53 -8.50 4.21
C ARG A 123 -0.91 -9.35 5.29
N THR A 124 -1.22 -10.64 5.28
CA THR A 124 -0.59 -11.63 6.15
C THR A 124 0.16 -12.65 5.31
N LEU A 125 1.33 -13.06 5.77
CA LEU A 125 2.13 -14.13 5.21
C LEU A 125 2.62 -15.01 6.35
N THR A 126 2.24 -16.29 6.29
CA THR A 126 2.75 -17.34 7.17
C THR A 126 3.58 -18.31 6.34
N VAL A 127 4.76 -18.67 6.82
CA VAL A 127 5.65 -19.66 6.21
C VAL A 127 5.96 -20.72 7.26
N ILE A 128 5.81 -21.98 6.88
CA ILE A 128 6.07 -23.13 7.75
C ILE A 128 7.17 -23.94 7.08
N ILE A 129 8.28 -24.14 7.78
CA ILE A 129 9.43 -24.90 7.31
C ILE A 129 9.58 -26.11 8.23
N LYS A 130 9.59 -27.30 7.64
CA LYS A 130 9.74 -28.57 8.37
C LYS A 130 11.14 -29.10 8.15
N PHE A 131 11.75 -29.61 9.21
CA PHE A 131 13.08 -30.21 9.17
C PHE A 131 13.02 -31.73 9.33
N ASP A 132 14.03 -32.43 8.84
CA ASP A 132 14.28 -33.84 9.09
C ASP A 132 15.12 -34.05 10.38
N GLU A 133 15.52 -35.30 10.64
CA GLU A 133 16.35 -35.67 11.79
C GLU A 133 17.77 -35.08 11.71
N ASP A 134 18.28 -34.85 10.50
CA ASP A 134 19.59 -34.25 10.23
C ASP A 134 19.56 -32.71 10.26
N LYS A 135 18.44 -32.12 10.71
CA LYS A 135 18.19 -30.67 10.76
C LYS A 135 18.26 -29.99 9.40
N LYS A 136 17.89 -30.71 8.35
CA LYS A 136 17.75 -30.20 6.99
C LYS A 136 16.29 -30.00 6.62
N VAL A 137 16.00 -29.00 5.80
CA VAL A 137 14.65 -28.71 5.32
C VAL A 137 14.16 -29.90 4.53
N ARG A 138 13.09 -30.54 5.00
CA ARG A 138 12.44 -31.64 4.28
C ARG A 138 11.31 -31.14 3.41
N ASP A 139 10.61 -30.10 3.87
CA ASP A 139 9.43 -29.55 3.22
C ASP A 139 9.15 -28.14 3.74
N PHE A 140 8.45 -27.32 2.94
CA PHE A 140 8.00 -26.01 3.35
C PHE A 140 6.69 -25.62 2.67
N ALA A 141 5.84 -24.90 3.41
CA ALA A 141 4.57 -24.40 2.93
C ALA A 141 4.42 -22.92 3.27
N TYR A 142 3.57 -22.21 2.54
CA TYR A 142 3.25 -20.82 2.83
C TYR A 142 1.77 -20.54 2.62
N HIS A 143 1.26 -19.58 3.36
CA HIS A 143 -0.10 -19.07 3.26
C HIS A 143 -0.06 -17.54 3.23
N ALA A 144 -0.65 -16.94 2.21
CA ALA A 144 -0.73 -15.49 2.07
C ALA A 144 -2.19 -15.05 1.92
N SER A 145 -2.59 -14.04 2.70
CA SER A 145 -3.94 -13.45 2.63
C SER A 145 -3.86 -11.92 2.58
N ARG A 146 -4.89 -11.30 1.98
CA ARG A 146 -5.05 -9.85 1.93
C ARG A 146 -6.52 -9.48 2.10
N PHE A 147 -6.79 -8.50 2.94
CA PHE A 147 -8.11 -7.89 3.13
C PHE A 147 -8.03 -6.37 3.28
#